data_AF-A0A6A8DHS8-F1
#
_entry.id   AF-A0A6A8DHS8-F1
#
_cell.length_a   1.000
_cell.length_b   1.000
_cell.length_c   1.000
_cell.angle_alpha   90.00
_cell.angle_beta   90.00
_cell.angle_gamma   90.00
#
_symmetry.space_group_name_H-M   'P 1'
#
loop_
_entity.id
_entity.type
_entity.pdbx_description
1 polymer ?
#
loop_
_entity_poly.entity_id
_entity_poly.type
_entity_poly.pdbx_seq_one_letter_code
_entity_poly.pdbx_strand_id
1 'polypeptide(L)'
;MRKIDQLGFYIEDLWSKGFKLTDEEVHFIYFGKNSTNAPEWKVKMAIKETLRVQYSFDRSFFLSLLESLNKETIKTRKEASTMLRHRGLP
;
A
#
# COMPACT_ATOMS: atom_id res chain seq x y z
N MET A 1 -24.84 -7.97 -2.55
CA MET A 1 -23.81 -8.29 -1.54
C MET A 1 -22.82 -7.14 -1.51
N ARG A 2 -22.74 -6.35 -0.42
CA ARG A 2 -21.75 -5.26 -0.33
C ARG A 2 -20.36 -5.90 -0.37
N LYS A 3 -19.49 -5.46 -1.28
CA LYS A 3 -18.06 -5.79 -1.22
C LYS A 3 -17.59 -5.37 0.17
N ILE A 4 -17.17 -6.33 0.98
CA ILE A 4 -16.45 -6.08 2.22
C ILE A 4 -15.24 -5.24 1.83
N ASP A 5 -15.15 -3.99 2.29
CA ASP A 5 -14.02 -3.12 2.00
C ASP A 5 -12.79 -3.67 2.73
N GLN A 6 -12.03 -4.53 2.03
CA GLN A 6 -10.91 -5.20 2.67
C GLN A 6 -9.77 -4.22 2.95
N LEU A 7 -9.73 -3.06 2.30
CA LEU A 7 -8.73 -2.03 2.55
C LEU A 7 -9.05 -1.26 3.84
N GLY A 8 -10.31 -0.88 4.05
CA GLY A 8 -10.78 -0.28 5.31
C GLY A 8 -10.42 -1.14 6.53
N PHE A 9 -10.80 -2.43 6.52
CA PHE A 9 -10.46 -3.36 7.60
C PHE A 9 -8.95 -3.53 7.81
N TYR A 10 -8.16 -3.43 6.75
CA TYR A 10 -6.70 -3.50 6.86
C TYR A 10 -6.12 -2.26 7.54
N ILE A 11 -6.67 -1.07 7.24
CA ILE A 11 -6.28 0.18 7.90
C ILE A 11 -6.68 0.16 9.37
N GLU A 12 -7.87 -0.35 9.71
CA GLU A 12 -8.31 -0.55 11.10
C GLU A 12 -7.41 -1.55 11.85
N ASP A 13 -7.03 -2.66 11.22
CA ASP A 13 -6.09 -3.64 11.78
C ASP A 13 -4.71 -3.02 12.04
N LEU A 14 -4.20 -2.19 11.12
CA LEU A 14 -2.97 -1.41 11.33
C LEU A 14 -3.10 -0.45 12.52
N TRP A 15 -4.24 0.22 12.65
CA TRP A 15 -4.51 1.13 13.75
C TRP A 15 -4.50 0.39 15.10
N SER A 16 -5.12 -0.80 15.16
CA SER A 16 -5.11 -1.66 16.35
C SER A 16 -3.69 -2.10 16.77
N LYS A 17 -2.74 -2.12 15.82
CA LYS A 17 -1.31 -2.42 16.03
C LYS A 17 -0.45 -1.21 16.34
N GLY A 18 -1.05 -0.02 16.45
CA GLY A 18 -0.35 1.23 16.79
C GLY A 18 0.09 2.07 15.60
N PHE A 19 -0.14 1.64 14.35
CA PHE A 19 0.10 2.46 13.16
C PHE A 19 -1.06 3.43 12.95
N LYS A 20 -1.03 4.55 13.67
CA LYS A 20 -2.09 5.55 13.67
C LYS A 20 -2.00 6.46 12.44
N LEU A 21 -2.52 5.97 11.32
CA LEU A 21 -2.74 6.80 10.13
C LEU A 21 -3.79 7.88 10.44
N THR A 22 -3.51 9.11 10.05
CA THR A 22 -4.44 10.25 10.13
C THR A 22 -5.52 10.14 9.04
N ASP A 23 -6.64 10.84 9.22
CA ASP A 23 -7.71 10.89 8.21
C ASP A 23 -7.20 11.40 6.85
N GLU A 24 -6.24 12.33 6.86
CA GLU A 24 -5.62 12.85 5.64
C GLU A 24 -4.78 11.79 4.92
N GLU A 25 -4.03 10.98 5.67
CA GLU A 25 -3.24 9.86 5.11
C GLU A 25 -4.15 8.74 4.59
N VAL A 26 -5.25 8.46 5.30
CA VAL A 26 -6.27 7.51 4.82
C VAL A 26 -6.89 8.00 3.52
N HIS A 27 -7.29 9.28 3.44
CA HIS A 27 -7.75 9.86 2.18
C HIS A 27 -6.69 9.77 1.08
N PHE A 28 -5.42 10.01 1.39
CA PHE A 28 -4.32 9.89 0.43
C PHE A 28 -4.13 8.45 -0.08
N ILE A 29 -4.30 7.44 0.77
CA ILE A 29 -4.28 6.03 0.38
C ILE A 29 -5.39 5.73 -0.64
N TYR A 30 -6.62 6.18 -0.38
CA TYR A 30 -7.73 6.00 -1.31
C TYR A 30 -7.55 6.80 -2.59
N PHE A 31 -6.98 8.01 -2.51
CA PHE A 31 -6.58 8.78 -3.68
C PHE A 31 -5.59 7.97 -4.54
N GLY A 32 -4.50 7.46 -3.96
CA GLY A 32 -3.51 6.66 -4.69
C GLY A 32 -4.08 5.38 -5.30
N LYS A 33 -4.96 4.68 -4.57
CA LYS A 33 -5.69 3.52 -5.09
C LYS A 33 -6.49 3.87 -6.34
N ASN A 34 -7.27 4.96 -6.27
CA ASN A 34 -8.18 5.35 -7.34
C ASN A 34 -7.44 5.96 -8.53
N SER A 35 -6.40 6.76 -8.30
CA SER A 35 -5.60 7.40 -9.36
C SER A 35 -4.78 6.40 -10.16
N THR A 36 -4.28 5.33 -9.51
CA THR A 36 -3.52 4.27 -10.17
C THR A 36 -4.41 3.13 -10.66
N ASN A 37 -5.68 3.07 -10.27
CA ASN A 37 -6.57 1.92 -10.46
C ASN A 37 -5.94 0.60 -9.92
N ALA A 38 -5.17 0.69 -8.84
CA ALA A 38 -4.46 -0.45 -8.28
C ALA A 38 -5.43 -1.38 -7.50
N PRO A 39 -5.30 -2.71 -7.66
CA PRO A 39 -6.05 -3.65 -6.84
C PRO A 39 -5.61 -3.56 -5.37
N GLU A 40 -6.55 -3.81 -4.44
CA GLU A 40 -6.32 -3.61 -3.00
C GLU A 40 -5.11 -4.37 -2.45
N TRP A 41 -4.77 -5.54 -2.99
CA TRP A 41 -3.59 -6.28 -2.52
C TRP A 41 -2.28 -5.53 -2.78
N LYS A 42 -2.18 -4.74 -3.86
CA LYS A 42 -1.02 -3.89 -4.16
C LYS A 42 -1.01 -2.66 -3.25
N VAL A 43 -2.18 -2.06 -3.00
CA VAL A 43 -2.34 -0.93 -2.07
C VAL A 43 -1.89 -1.34 -0.66
N LYS A 44 -2.39 -2.48 -0.15
CA LYS A 44 -1.99 -3.03 1.16
C LYS A 44 -0.49 -3.29 1.24
N MET A 45 0.10 -3.82 0.17
CA MET A 45 1.54 -4.05 0.10
C MET A 45 2.32 -2.73 0.14
N ALA A 46 1.90 -1.71 -0.63
CA ALA A 46 2.52 -0.39 -0.61
C ALA A 46 2.45 0.27 0.78
N ILE A 47 1.29 0.22 1.45
CA ILE A 47 1.15 0.72 2.84
C ILE A 47 2.13 -0.01 3.76
N LYS A 48 2.12 -1.34 3.74
CA LYS A 48 2.98 -2.17 4.60
C LYS A 48 4.46 -1.82 4.45
N GLU A 49 4.93 -1.75 3.21
CA GLU A 49 6.35 -1.47 2.94
C GLU A 49 6.70 -0.01 3.24
N THR A 50 5.80 0.94 3.00
CA THR A 50 5.99 2.34 3.39
C THR A 50 6.23 2.44 4.89
N LEU A 51 5.33 1.88 5.70
CA LEU A 51 5.44 1.88 7.16
C LEU A 51 6.70 1.15 7.65
N ARG A 52 7.08 0.06 6.98
CA ARG A 52 8.28 -0.72 7.35
C ARG A 52 9.58 0.04 7.06
N VAL A 53 9.66 0.73 5.92
CA VAL A 53 10.89 1.38 5.44
C VAL A 53 11.05 2.78 6.03
N GLN A 54 9.95 3.53 6.09
CA GLN A 54 9.96 4.94 6.49
C GLN A 54 9.64 5.15 7.98
N TYR A 55 9.26 4.09 8.72
CA TYR A 55 8.81 4.13 10.12
C TYR A 55 7.60 5.06 10.38
N SER A 56 7.01 5.58 9.32
CA SER A 56 5.86 6.49 9.27
C SER A 56 5.23 6.40 7.87
N PHE A 57 4.08 7.03 7.68
CA PHE A 57 3.43 7.04 6.37
C PHE A 57 3.95 8.20 5.52
N ASP A 58 4.95 7.92 4.69
CA ASP A 58 5.42 8.87 3.67
C ASP A 58 4.56 8.78 2.41
N ARG A 59 3.81 9.84 2.12
CA ARG A 59 2.88 9.93 0.97
C ARG A 59 3.59 9.73 -0.38
N SER A 60 4.76 10.34 -0.56
CA SER A 60 5.52 10.31 -1.82
C SER A 60 6.09 8.92 -2.07
N PHE A 61 6.66 8.30 -1.03
CA PHE A 61 7.16 6.93 -1.08
C PHE A 61 6.04 5.94 -1.36
N PHE A 62 4.91 6.05 -0.66
CA PHE A 62 3.74 5.21 -0.87
C PHE A 62 3.26 5.27 -2.33
N LEU A 63 3.07 6.48 -2.87
CA LEU A 63 2.57 6.65 -4.23
C LEU A 63 3.54 6.08 -5.27
N SER A 64 4.83 6.42 -5.17
CA SER A 64 5.88 5.91 -6.06
C SER A 64 5.99 4.38 -6.02
N LEU A 65 5.86 3.80 -4.83
CA LEU A 65 5.85 2.35 -4.66
C LEU A 65 4.59 1.73 -5.26
N LEU A 66 3.41 2.32 -5.04
CA LEU A 66 2.16 1.83 -5.59
C LEU A 66 2.15 1.84 -7.11
N GLU A 67 2.61 2.94 -7.74
CA GLU A 67 2.77 3.05 -9.20
C GLU A 67 3.71 1.97 -9.74
N SER A 68 4.81 1.73 -9.02
CA SER A 68 5.78 0.70 -9.36
C SER A 68 5.19 -0.72 -9.28
N LEU A 69 4.46 -1.01 -8.20
CA LEU A 69 3.75 -2.27 -8.02
C LEU A 69 2.64 -2.43 -9.07
N ASN A 70 2.02 -1.34 -9.52
CA ASN A 70 0.88 -1.41 -10.42
C ASN A 70 1.26 -1.61 -11.91
N LYS A 71 2.54 -1.66 -12.24
CA LYS A 71 3.02 -2.05 -13.57
C LYS A 71 2.46 -3.42 -13.99
N GLU A 72 2.14 -3.58 -15.27
CA GLU A 72 1.53 -4.81 -15.85
C GLU A 72 2.38 -6.08 -15.65
N THR A 73 3.69 -5.90 -15.47
CA THR A 73 4.64 -6.99 -15.23
C THR A 73 4.53 -7.60 -13.83
N ILE A 74 3.87 -6.92 -12.89
CA ILE A 74 3.71 -7.41 -11.51
C ILE A 74 2.28 -7.93 -11.33
N LYS A 75 2.11 -9.24 -11.48
CA LYS A 75 0.82 -9.93 -11.40
C LYS A 75 0.67 -10.73 -10.10
N THR A 76 1.79 -11.09 -9.48
CA THR A 76 1.83 -11.93 -8.27
C THR A 76 2.58 -11.25 -7.12
N ARG A 77 2.29 -11.69 -5.89
CA ARG A 77 3.05 -11.25 -4.70
C ARG A 77 4.52 -11.62 -4.77
N LYS A 78 4.86 -12.73 -5.45
CA LYS A 78 6.25 -13.18 -5.64
C LYS A 78 7.02 -12.20 -6.51
N GLU A 79 6.44 -11.77 -7.63
CA GLU A 79 7.05 -10.77 -8.51
C GLU A 79 7.20 -9.42 -7.81
N ALA A 80 6.18 -8.98 -7.07
CA ALA A 80 6.25 -7.76 -6.26
C ALA A 80 7.40 -7.82 -5.24
N SER A 81 7.54 -8.95 -4.54
CA SER A 81 8.61 -9.18 -3.57
C SER A 81 10.00 -9.21 -4.24
N THR A 82 10.12 -9.82 -5.42
CA THR A 82 11.37 -9.77 -6.21
C THR A 82 11.70 -8.34 -6.62
N MET A 83 10.72 -7.55 -7.07
CA MET A 83 10.90 -6.15 -7.42
C MET A 83 11.40 -5.32 -6.23
N LEU A 84 10.84 -5.52 -5.04
CA LEU A 84 11.29 -4.86 -3.81
C LEU A 84 12.75 -5.18 -3.50
N ARG A 85 13.14 -6.46 -3.53
CA ARG A 85 14.53 -6.88 -3.28
C ARG A 85 15.52 -6.24 -4.26
N HIS A 86 15.17 -6.15 -5.54
CA HIS A 86 16.02 -5.49 -6.54
C HIS A 86 16.21 -3.99 -6.28
N ARG A 87 15.32 -3.37 -5.51
CA ARG A 87 15.41 -1.96 -5.10
C ARG A 87 16.06 -1.78 -3.72
N GLY A 88 16.62 -2.84 -3.14
CA GLY A 88 17.21 -2.81 -1.80
C GLY A 88 16.18 -2.73 -0.67
N LEU A 89 14.91 -3.04 -0.95
CA LEU A 89 13.85 -3.06 0.05
C LEU A 89 13.66 -4.49 0.61
N PRO A 90 13.33 -4.63 1.91
CA PRO A 90 13.23 -5.91 2.62
C PRO A 90 12.07 -6.82 2.13
#